data_AF-A0A7J9JD62-F1
#
_entry.id   AF-A0A7J9JD62-F1
#
_cell.length_a   1.000
_cell.length_b   1.000
_cell.length_c   1.000
_cell.angle_alpha   90.00
_cell.angle_beta   90.00
_cell.angle_gamma   90.00
#
_symmetry.space_group_name_H-M   'P 1'
#
loop_
_entity.id
_entity.type
_entity.pdbx_description
1 polymer ?
#
loop_
_entity_poly.entity_id
_entity_poly.type
_entity_poly.pdbx_seq_one_letter_code
_entity_poly.pdbx_strand_id
1 'polypeptide(L)'
;DCDIFLGEWVPNHAAPYYTNTTCWAIHEHQNCMKYGRPDTEFMKWKWKPDGCELPVLNPAQFLEIVRGKSLAFVGDSLGRNQMQSLICLLSR
;
A
#
# COMPACT_ATOMS: atom_id res chain seq x y z
N ASP A 1 8.35 -2.43 -23.72
CA ASP A 1 7.60 -2.97 -22.57
C ASP A 1 8.32 -2.69 -21.27
N CYS A 2 7.57 -2.33 -20.23
CA CYS A 2 8.09 -2.22 -18.87
C CYS A 2 7.69 -3.47 -18.08
N ASP A 3 8.67 -4.25 -17.64
CA ASP A 3 8.43 -5.33 -16.67
C ASP A 3 8.37 -4.73 -15.26
N ILE A 4 7.18 -4.71 -14.67
CA ILE A 4 6.94 -4.11 -13.35
C ILE A 4 7.49 -4.95 -12.19
N PHE A 5 7.94 -6.18 -12.45
CA PHE A 5 8.49 -7.09 -11.44
C PHE A 5 10.02 -7.11 -11.41
N LEU A 6 10.69 -6.48 -12.39
CA LEU A 6 12.14 -6.30 -12.44
C LEU A 6 12.52 -4.87 -12.08
N GLY A 7 13.35 -4.73 -11.05
CA GLY A 7 13.75 -3.44 -10.53
C GLY A 7 14.37 -3.54 -9.15
N GLU A 8 14.31 -2.44 -8.41
CA GLU A 8 14.93 -2.31 -7.10
C GLU A 8 14.04 -1.55 -6.11
N TRP A 9 14.31 -1.77 -4.82
CA TRP A 9 13.77 -0.93 -3.77
C TRP A 9 14.62 0.32 -3.64
N VAL A 10 13.98 1.49 -3.69
CA VAL A 10 14.64 2.79 -3.50
C VAL A 10 13.99 3.58 -2.36
N PRO A 11 14.73 4.47 -1.68
CA PRO A 11 14.16 5.34 -0.66
C PRO A 11 13.00 6.20 -1.19
N ASN A 12 11.97 6.39 -0.36
CA ASN A 12 10.79 7.19 -0.66
C ASN A 12 10.56 8.23 0.41
N HIS A 13 11.00 9.47 0.14
CA HIS A 13 10.84 10.59 1.07
C HIS A 13 9.38 11.06 1.24
N ALA A 14 8.47 10.68 0.33
CA ALA A 14 7.04 11.01 0.43
C ALA A 14 6.24 10.00 1.27
N ALA A 15 6.86 8.89 1.69
CA ALA A 15 6.24 7.85 2.50
C ALA A 15 6.21 8.23 4.00
N PRO A 16 5.33 7.60 4.81
CA PRO A 16 4.39 6.55 4.44
C PRO A 16 3.10 7.05 3.78
N TYR A 17 2.49 6.19 2.95
CA TYR A 17 1.19 6.47 2.31
C TYR A 17 -0.02 6.25 3.22
N TYR A 18 0.17 5.81 4.45
CA TYR A 18 -0.83 5.82 5.51
C TYR A 18 -0.12 5.42 6.80
N THR A 19 -0.74 5.72 7.93
CA THR A 19 -0.26 5.31 9.25
C THR A 19 -1.41 4.70 10.05
N ASN A 20 -1.11 4.19 11.23
CA ASN A 20 -2.12 3.73 12.18
C ASN A 20 -3.05 4.84 12.70
N THR A 21 -2.70 6.12 12.51
CA THR A 21 -3.59 7.26 12.85
C THR A 21 -4.46 7.68 11.68
N THR A 22 -4.00 7.48 10.43
CA THR A 22 -4.75 7.87 9.23
C THR A 22 -5.62 6.76 8.65
N CYS A 23 -5.46 5.51 9.11
CA CYS A 23 -6.26 4.39 8.63
C CYS A 23 -6.75 3.49 9.77
N TRP A 24 -8.07 3.31 9.83
CA TRP A 24 -8.74 2.44 10.80
C TRP A 24 -8.71 0.95 10.42
N ALA A 25 -8.46 0.63 9.15
CA ALA A 25 -8.49 -0.75 8.64
C ALA A 25 -7.22 -1.55 8.95
N ILE A 26 -6.18 -0.93 9.50
CA ILE A 26 -4.98 -1.64 9.98
C ILE A 26 -5.38 -2.50 11.17
N HIS A 27 -5.30 -3.82 11.00
CA HIS A 27 -5.65 -4.73 12.08
C HIS A 27 -4.65 -4.64 13.21
N GLU A 28 -5.11 -4.88 14.43
CA GLU A 28 -4.29 -4.73 15.64
C GLU A 28 -2.95 -5.47 15.52
N HIS A 29 -2.96 -6.77 15.18
CA HIS A 29 -1.75 -7.60 15.04
C HIS A 29 -0.76 -7.12 13.95
N GLN A 30 -1.13 -6.17 13.09
CA GLN A 30 -0.27 -5.56 12.07
C GLN A 30 0.27 -4.17 12.48
N ASN A 31 -0.20 -3.63 13.60
CA ASN A 31 0.21 -2.31 14.08
C ASN A 31 1.57 -2.38 14.81
N CYS A 32 2.65 -2.52 14.04
CA CYS A 32 4.02 -2.68 14.58
C CYS A 32 4.41 -1.55 15.54
N MET A 33 3.98 -0.31 15.24
CA MET A 33 4.30 0.85 16.08
C MET A 33 3.59 0.76 17.44
N LYS A 34 2.32 0.34 17.47
CA LYS A 34 1.59 0.10 18.73
C LYS A 34 2.26 -0.95 19.60
N TYR A 35 2.88 -1.96 18.97
CA TYR A 35 3.57 -3.05 19.66
C TYR A 35 5.08 -2.84 19.85
N GLY A 36 5.54 -1.59 19.82
CA GLY A 36 6.86 -1.23 20.31
C GLY A 36 8.00 -1.32 19.28
N ARG A 37 7.70 -1.44 17.98
CA ARG A 37 8.74 -1.26 16.95
C ARG A 37 9.22 0.19 16.95
N PRO A 38 10.52 0.46 17.20
CA PRO A 38 11.02 1.83 17.35
C PRO A 38 11.43 2.48 16.02
N ASP A 39 11.80 1.69 15.01
CA ASP A 39 12.27 2.17 13.72
C ASP A 39 11.12 2.40 12.73
N THR A 40 11.24 3.43 11.89
CA THR A 40 10.23 3.78 10.85
C THR A 40 10.75 3.66 9.43
N GLU A 41 12.05 3.38 9.25
CA GLU A 41 12.72 3.37 7.95
C GLU A 41 12.16 2.29 7.01
N PHE A 42 11.62 1.20 7.54
CA PHE A 42 10.97 0.16 6.74
C PHE A 42 9.76 0.67 5.94
N MET A 43 9.12 1.76 6.38
CA MET A 43 8.00 2.37 5.67
C MET A 43 8.44 3.34 4.58
N LYS A 44 9.73 3.68 4.50
CA LYS A 44 10.28 4.72 3.61
C LYS A 44 10.88 4.14 2.33
N TRP A 45 10.32 3.05 1.82
CA TRP A 45 10.76 2.40 0.59
C TRP A 45 9.67 2.44 -0.48
N LYS A 46 10.06 2.55 -1.74
CA LYS A 46 9.20 2.29 -2.90
C LYS A 46 9.88 1.34 -3.87
N TRP A 47 9.09 0.50 -4.52
CA TRP A 47 9.56 -0.32 -5.63
C TRP A 47 9.68 0.53 -6.89
N LYS A 48 10.83 0.45 -7.57
CA LYS A 48 11.11 1.15 -8.83
C LYS A 48 11.47 0.14 -9.92
N PRO A 49 10.60 -0.09 -10.91
CA PRO A 49 10.94 -0.90 -12.07
C PRO A 49 12.08 -0.27 -12.90
N ASP A 50 12.90 -1.11 -13.55
CA ASP A 50 14.04 -0.63 -14.34
C ASP A 50 13.63 0.15 -15.60
N GLY A 51 12.49 -0.23 -16.18
CA GLY A 51 12.03 0.29 -17.48
C GLY A 51 10.97 1.41 -17.40
N CYS A 52 10.47 1.76 -16.22
CA CYS A 52 9.44 2.79 -16.06
C CYS A 52 9.27 3.27 -14.61
N GLU A 53 8.56 4.39 -14.45
CA GLU A 53 8.11 4.88 -13.15
C GLU A 53 6.66 4.45 -12.89
N LEU A 54 6.40 3.89 -11.70
CA LEU A 54 5.04 3.57 -11.28
C LEU A 54 4.33 4.85 -10.79
N PRO A 55 3.09 5.12 -11.23
CA PRO A 55 2.33 6.25 -10.73
C PRO A 55 1.97 6.03 -9.26
N VAL A 56 1.95 7.11 -8.48
CA VAL A 56 1.37 7.08 -7.14
C VAL A 56 -0.13 6.83 -7.26
N LEU A 57 -0.67 5.92 -6.45
CA LEU A 57 -2.09 5.60 -6.46
C LEU A 57 -2.91 6.86 -6.15
N ASN A 58 -3.81 7.21 -7.07
CA ASN A 58 -4.81 8.26 -6.88
C ASN A 58 -6.13 7.60 -6.45
N PRO A 59 -6.61 7.83 -5.21
CA PRO A 59 -7.82 7.19 -4.69
C PRO A 59 -9.06 7.49 -5.52
N ALA A 60 -9.24 8.75 -5.95
CA ALA A 60 -10.40 9.16 -6.73
C ALA A 60 -10.43 8.48 -8.11
N GLN A 61 -9.28 8.39 -8.78
CA GLN A 61 -9.18 7.70 -10.07
C GLN A 61 -9.44 6.20 -9.91
N PHE A 62 -8.88 5.57 -8.87
CA PHE A 62 -9.12 4.14 -8.60
C PHE A 62 -10.61 3.87 -8.35
N LEU A 63 -11.24 4.66 -7.48
CA LEU A 63 -12.66 4.54 -7.15
C LEU A 63 -13.56 4.74 -8.38
N GLU A 64 -13.17 5.60 -9.31
CA GLU A 64 -13.89 5.77 -10.57
C GLU A 64 -13.80 4.52 -11.46
N ILE A 65 -12.61 3.92 -11.58
CA ILE A 65 -12.40 2.69 -12.37
C ILE A 65 -13.28 1.53 -11.85
N VAL A 66 -13.46 1.45 -10.54
CA VAL A 66 -14.26 0.40 -9.89
C VAL A 66 -15.71 0.81 -9.61
N ARG A 67 -16.15 1.99 -10.05
CA ARG A 67 -17.52 2.46 -9.84
C ARG A 67 -18.53 1.46 -10.42
N GLY A 68 -19.52 1.08 -9.61
CA GLY A 68 -20.57 0.13 -10.00
C GLY A 68 -20.09 -1.32 -10.13
N LYS A 69 -18.86 -1.64 -9.69
CA LYS A 69 -18.29 -2.99 -9.70
C LYS A 69 -18.03 -3.48 -8.27
N SER A 70 -17.97 -4.79 -8.11
CA SER A 70 -17.51 -5.44 -6.88
C SER A 70 -16.09 -5.95 -7.07
N LEU A 71 -15.16 -5.51 -6.22
CA LEU A 71 -13.80 -6.04 -6.16
C LEU A 71 -13.69 -6.99 -4.95
N ALA A 72 -13.22 -8.22 -5.19
CA ALA A 72 -13.04 -9.23 -4.14
C ALA A 72 -11.60 -9.74 -4.13
N PHE A 73 -11.04 -9.92 -2.92
CA PHE A 73 -9.78 -10.60 -2.69
C PHE A 73 -10.08 -12.03 -2.22
N VAL A 74 -9.65 -13.02 -3.00
CA VAL A 74 -9.85 -14.45 -2.68
C VAL A 74 -8.48 -15.06 -2.39
N GLY A 75 -8.28 -15.51 -1.17
CA GLY A 75 -7.00 -16.04 -0.72
C GLY A 75 -6.96 -16.26 0.78
N ASP A 76 -5.75 -16.26 1.32
CA ASP A 76 -5.48 -16.51 2.74
C ASP A 76 -5.26 -15.20 3.53
N SER A 77 -4.48 -15.27 4.60
CA SER A 77 -4.10 -14.11 5.40
C SER A 77 -3.32 -13.06 4.60
N LEU A 78 -2.52 -13.44 3.60
CA LEU A 78 -1.78 -12.48 2.77
C LEU A 78 -2.71 -11.68 1.87
N GLY A 79 -3.71 -12.36 1.27
CA GLY A 79 -4.76 -11.68 0.48
C GLY A 79 -5.55 -10.68 1.32
N ARG A 80 -5.89 -11.04 2.56
CA ARG A 80 -6.52 -10.12 3.51
C ARG A 80 -5.62 -8.91 3.85
N ASN A 81 -4.33 -9.14 4.08
CA ASN A 81 -3.38 -8.04 4.35
C ASN A 81 -3.32 -7.05 3.17
N GLN A 82 -3.32 -7.56 1.93
CA GLN A 82 -3.32 -6.73 0.73
C GLN A 82 -4.61 -5.91 0.60
N MET A 83 -5.77 -6.52 0.85
CA MET A 83 -7.07 -5.84 0.87
C MET A 83 -7.09 -4.68 1.89
N GLN A 84 -6.59 -4.91 3.10
CA GLN A 84 -6.54 -3.89 4.15
C GLN A 84 -5.62 -2.73 3.77
N SER A 85 -4.45 -3.03 3.19
CA SER A 85 -3.54 -2.01 2.67
C SER A 85 -4.21 -1.15 1.60
N LEU A 86 -4.96 -1.76 0.65
CA LEU A 86 -5.71 -1.03 -0.36
C LEU A 86 -6.77 -0.12 0.27
N ILE A 87 -7.54 -0.60 1.26
CA ILE A 87 -8.53 0.23 1.97
C ILE A 87 -7.86 1.45 2.59
N CYS A 88 -6.69 1.30 3.22
CA CYS A 88 -5.95 2.42 3.78
C CYS A 88 -5.49 3.44 2.74
N LEU A 89 -5.03 2.98 1.58
CA LEU A 89 -4.66 3.87 0.48
C LEU A 89 -5.86 4.63 -0.06
N LEU A 90 -7.04 4.02 -0.08
CA LEU A 90 -8.28 4.62 -0.58
C LEU A 90 -9.00 5.54 0.43
N SER A 91 -8.71 5.40 1.72
CA SER A 91 -9.36 6.16 2.79
C SER A 91 -8.75 7.56 3.03
N ARG A 92 -7.88 8.03 2.12
CA ARG A 92 -7.22 9.34 2.16
C ARG A 92 -8.08 10.44 1.57
#